data_AF-A0A5C7DQM5-F1
#
_entry.id   AF-A0A5C7DQM5-F1
#
_cell.length_a   1.000
_cell.length_b   1.000
_cell.length_c   1.000
_cell.angle_alpha   90.00
_cell.angle_beta   90.00
_cell.angle_gamma   90.00
#
_symmetry.space_group_name_H-M   'P 1'
#
loop_
_entity.id
_entity.type
_entity.pdbx_description
1 polymer ?
#
loop_
_entity_poly.entity_id
_entity_poly.type
_entity_poly.pdbx_seq_one_letter_code
_entity_poly.pdbx_strand_id
1 'polypeptide(L)' 'MSEKKWIDEFKLAVYTEDIEKINKLLDKPDFTGCPNEALALTNEALALVKKKQDVVALNLQKLKKASAYTK' A
#
# COMPACT_ATOMS: atom_id res chain seq x y z
N MET A 1 19.94 11.39 7.27
CA MET A 1 18.58 11.86 6.98
C MET A 1 17.89 12.00 8.33
N SER A 2 17.16 13.08 8.61
CA SER A 2 16.47 13.21 9.91
C SER A 2 15.31 12.22 9.95
N GLU A 3 15.19 11.42 11.01
CA GLU A 3 14.14 10.37 11.20
C GLU A 3 12.72 10.81 10.81
N LYS A 4 12.38 12.08 11.04
CA LYS A 4 11.07 12.64 10.68
C LYS A 4 10.80 12.62 9.16
N LYS A 5 11.84 12.75 8.34
CA LYS A 5 11.72 12.78 6.88
C LYS A 5 11.23 11.46 6.32
N TRP A 6 11.67 10.32 6.87
CA TRP A 6 11.19 9.01 6.42
C TRP A 6 9.71 8.83 6.73
N ILE A 7 9.29 9.18 7.96
CA ILE A 7 7.88 9.07 8.39
C ILE A 7 6.98 9.98 7.56
N ASP A 8 7.39 11.22 7.31
CA ASP A 8 6.61 12.16 6.50
C ASP A 8 6.50 11.70 5.04
N GLU A 9 7.58 11.15 4.47
CA GLU A 9 7.56 10.55 3.14
C GLU A 9 6.68 9.28 3.09
N PHE A 10 6.68 8.48 4.15
CA PHE A 10 5.86 7.28 4.26
C PHE A 10 4.37 7.61 4.38
N LYS A 11 4.01 8.58 5.24
CA LYS A 11 2.64 9.13 5.33
C LYS A 11 2.15 9.64 3.99
N LEU A 12 2.98 10.42 3.29
CA LEU A 12 2.63 10.94 1.98
C LEU A 12 2.40 9.81 0.98
N ALA A 13 3.27 8.79 0.97
CA ALA A 13 3.14 7.64 0.08
C ALA A 13 1.86 6.82 0.37
N VAL A 14 1.51 6.62 1.64
CA VAL A 14 0.26 5.98 2.05
C VAL A 14 -0.95 6.81 1.62
N TYR A 15 -0.92 8.12 1.83
CA TYR A 15 -2.01 9.03 1.44
C TYR A 15 -2.21 9.09 -0.07
N THR A 16 -1.13 9.15 -0.86
CA THR A 16 -1.20 9.13 -2.33
C THR A 16 -1.39 7.73 -2.90
N GLU A 17 -1.49 6.71 -2.04
CA GLU A 17 -1.60 5.30 -2.39
C GLU A 17 -0.49 4.81 -3.35
N ASP A 18 0.71 5.39 -3.24
CA ASP A 18 1.88 5.11 -4.08
C ASP A 18 2.61 3.86 -3.58
N ILE A 19 2.17 2.71 -4.08
CA ILE A 19 2.66 1.38 -3.67
C ILE A 19 4.17 1.21 -3.96
N GLU A 20 4.67 1.79 -5.05
CA GLU A 20 6.10 1.69 -5.37
C GLU A 20 6.96 2.45 -4.37
N LYS A 21 6.51 3.65 -3.99
CA LYS A 21 7.20 4.47 -3.00
C LYS A 21 7.12 3.85 -1.60
N ILE A 22 5.98 3.26 -1.24
CA ILE A 22 5.84 2.48 0.01
C ILE A 22 6.86 1.32 0.03
N ASN A 23 6.96 0.52 -1.04
CA ASN A 23 7.92 -0.58 -1.12
C ASN A 23 9.37 -0.09 -0.99
N LYS A 24 9.74 0.98 -1.70
CA LYS A 24 11.09 1.58 -1.61
C LYS A 24 11.43 2.06 -0.20
N LEU A 25 10.46 2.60 0.53
CA LEU A 25 10.64 3.06 1.91
C LEU A 25 10.69 1.88 2.90
N LEU A 26 9.99 0.78 2.63
CA LEU A 26 10.07 -0.46 3.41
C LEU A 26 11.39 -1.22 3.20
N ASP A 27 12.03 -1.11 2.03
CA ASP A 27 13.34 -1.72 1.76
C ASP A 27 14.47 -1.12 2.61
N LYS A 28 14.36 0.17 2.95
CA LYS A 28 15.31 0.89 3.81
C LYS A 28 14.57 1.67 4.89
N PRO A 29 14.08 0.97 5.92
CA PRO A 29 13.34 1.60 6.99
C PRO A 29 14.26 2.47 7.85
N ASP A 30 13.88 3.74 8.04
CA ASP A 30 14.59 4.71 8.89
C ASP A 30 13.60 5.33 9.88
N PHE A 31 13.10 4.52 10.81
CA PHE A 31 12.04 4.88 11.78
C PHE A 31 12.48 4.83 13.24
N THR A 32 13.80 4.86 13.52
CA THR A 32 14.37 4.68 14.87
C THR A 32 13.77 5.64 15.92
N GLY A 33 13.23 6.78 15.50
CA GLY A 33 12.64 7.80 16.36
C GLY A 33 11.15 7.64 16.64
N CYS A 34 10.40 6.90 15.83
CA CYS A 34 8.95 6.71 16.00
C CYS A 34 8.46 5.31 15.53
N PRO A 35 8.90 4.22 16.19
CA PRO A 35 8.57 2.85 15.79
C PRO A 35 7.06 2.55 15.83
N ASN A 36 6.32 3.12 16.79
CA ASN A 36 4.88 2.92 16.90
C ASN A 36 4.11 3.54 15.72
N GLU A 37 4.56 4.71 15.26
CA GLU A 37 3.95 5.41 14.12
C GLU A 37 4.24 4.69 12.81
N ALA A 38 5.48 4.22 12.63
CA ALA A 38 5.85 3.37 11.50
C ALA A 38 5.03 2.07 11.44
N LEU A 39 4.78 1.44 12.60
CA LEU A 39 3.94 0.24 12.68
C LEU A 39 2.49 0.53 12.29
N ALA A 40 1.91 1.62 12.79
CA ALA A 40 0.55 2.03 12.45
C ALA A 40 0.41 2.29 10.95
N LEU A 41 1.34 3.06 10.36
CA LEU A 41 1.34 3.37 8.94
C LEU A 41 1.55 2.12 8.07
N THR A 42 2.39 1.17 8.52
CA THR A 42 2.59 -0.10 7.81
C THR A 42 1.31 -0.94 7.80
N ASN A 43 0.56 -0.96 8.91
CA ASN A 43 -0.74 -1.65 8.98
C ASN A 43 -1.78 -1.00 8.05
N GLU A 44 -1.80 0.34 7.98
CA GLU A 44 -2.67 1.06 7.05
C GLU A 44 -2.32 0.78 5.59
N ALA A 45 -1.02 0.81 5.26
CA ALA A 45 -0.53 0.46 3.93
C ALA A 45 -0.93 -0.98 3.55
N LEU A 46 -0.82 -1.94 4.48
CA LEU A 46 -1.22 -3.32 4.26
C LEU A 46 -2.74 -3.45 4.01
N ALA A 47 -3.56 -2.75 4.80
CA ALA A 47 -5.01 -2.74 4.62
C ALA A 47 -5.40 -2.14 3.26
N LEU A 48 -4.72 -1.07 2.84
CA LEU A 48 -4.92 -0.43 1.55
C LEU A 48 -4.61 -1.38 0.38
N VAL A 49 -3.44 -2.04 0.40
CA VAL A 49 -3.04 -2.99 -0.64
C VAL A 49 -4.00 -4.17 -0.70
N LYS A 50 -4.41 -4.72 0.44
CA LYS A 50 -5.37 -5.83 0.50
C LYS A 50 -6.72 -5.44 -0.10
N LYS A 51 -7.23 -4.25 0.22
CA LYS A 51 -8.47 -3.72 -0.36
C LYS A 51 -8.38 -3.58 -1.88
N LYS A 52 -7.26 -3.07 -2.41
CA LYS A 52 -7.03 -2.99 -3.86
C LYS A 52 -6.99 -4.37 -4.50
N GLN A 53 -6.32 -5.33 -3.86
CA GLN A 53 -6.25 -6.72 -4.33
C GLN A 53 -7.64 -7.37 -4.43
N ASP A 54 -8.49 -7.17 -3.42
CA ASP A 54 -9.86 -7.71 -3.39
C ASP A 54 -10.72 -7.12 -4.53
N VAL A 55 -10.62 -5.82 -4.77
CA VAL A 55 -11.33 -5.15 -5.88
C VAL A 55 -10.87 -5.69 -7.23
N VAL A 56 -9.56 -5.87 -7.43
CA VAL A 56 -9.01 -6.44 -8.66
C VAL A 56 -9.50 -7.88 -8.86
N ALA A 57 -9.51 -8.71 -7.80
CA ALA A 57 -10.00 -10.08 -7.85
C ALA A 57 -11.48 -10.14 -8.26
N LEU A 58 -12.32 -9.28 -7.68
CA LEU A 58 -13.74 -9.16 -8.05
C LEU A 58 -13.93 -8.75 -9.51
N ASN A 59 -13.17 -7.76 -9.98
CA ASN A 59 -13.24 -7.31 -11.37
C ASN A 59 -12.79 -8.40 -12.34
N LEU A 60 -11.73 -9.14 -12.01
CA LEU A 60 -11.27 -10.28 -12.80
C LEU A 60 -12.34 -11.38 -12.88
N GLN A 61 -13.02 -11.66 -11.76
CA GLN A 61 -14.11 -12.63 -11.73
C GLN A 61 -15.28 -12.19 -12.63
N LYS A 62 -15.65 -10.91 -12.59
CA LYS A 62 -16.69 -10.34 -13.48
C LYS A 62 -16.29 -10.45 -14.95
N LEU A 63 -15.04 -10.12 -15.29
CA LEU A 63 -14.52 -10.25 -16.65
C LEU A 63 -14.53 -11.70 -17.14
N LYS A 64 -14.10 -12.67 -16.30
CA LYS A 64 -14.19 -14.10 -16.62
C LYS A 64 -15.63 -14.52 -16.92
N LYS A 65 -16.58 -14.12 -16.08
CA LYS A 65 -18.01 -14.39 -16.32
C LYS A 65 -18.48 -13.76 -17.63
N ALA A 66 -18.21 -12.49 -17.87
CA ALA A 66 -18.59 -11.80 -19.10
C ALA A 66 -18.05 -12.52 -20.35
N SER A 67 -16.76 -12.89 -20.33
CA SER A 67 -16.12 -13.62 -21.45
C SER A 67 -16.74 -14.99 -21.73
N ALA A 68 -17.35 -15.64 -20.73
CA ALA A 68 -18.05 -16.90 -20.91
C ALA A 68 -19.40 -16.74 -21.65
N TYR A 69 -19.99 -15.54 -21.65
CA TYR A 69 -21.26 -15.22 -22.32
C TYR A 69 -21.07 -14.48 -23.66
N THR A 70 -19.86 -14.08 -24.03
CA THR A 70 -19.55 -13.45 -25.34
C THR A 70 -19.29 -14.47 -26.45
N LYS A 71 -19.85 -15.69 -26.35
CA LYS A 71 -19.81 -16.71 -27.42
C LYS A 71 -20.99 -16.53 -28.38
#